data_AF-A0AA96X488-F1
#
_entry.id   AF-A0AA96X488-F1
#
_cell.length_a   1.000
_cell.length_b   1.000
_cell.length_c   1.000
_cell.angle_alpha   90.00
_cell.angle_beta   90.00
_cell.angle_gamma   90.00
#
_symmetry.space_group_name_H-M   'P 1'
#
loop_
_entity.id
_entity.type
_entity.pdbx_description
1 polymer ?
#
loop_
_entity_poly.entity_id
_entity_poly.type
_entity_poly.pdbx_seq_one_letter_code
_entity_poly.pdbx_strand_id
1 'polypeptide(L)'
;MLIAMAVRNEMEDFHCKYLSDAQMQELNPMIRNAIATALYAARNYSEDEASYEWVNFQLRLIPEYWEEPELTEDFRKLVKSLRRRHREALRKSSGTAGEP
;
A
#
# COMPACT_ATOMS: atom_id res chain seq x y z
N MET A 1 7.77 -6.52 -4.90
CA MET A 1 6.76 -7.57 -4.65
C MET A 1 5.75 -7.21 -3.57
N LEU A 2 6.16 -6.70 -2.40
CA LEU A 2 5.23 -6.31 -1.32
C LEU A 2 4.08 -5.40 -1.78
N ILE A 3 4.41 -4.28 -2.44
CA ILE A 3 3.41 -3.29 -2.90
C ILE A 3 2.39 -3.93 -3.85
N ALA A 4 2.84 -4.72 -4.83
CA ALA A 4 1.94 -5.35 -5.78
C ALA A 4 1.02 -6.41 -5.14
N MET A 5 1.52 -7.15 -4.14
CA MET A 5 0.68 -8.09 -3.38
C MET A 5 -0.36 -7.34 -2.55
N ALA A 6 0.02 -6.23 -1.92
CA ALA A 6 -0.92 -5.38 -1.17
C ALA A 6 -2.03 -4.86 -2.09
N VAL A 7 -1.67 -4.33 -3.27
CA VAL A 7 -2.67 -3.86 -4.27
C VAL A 7 -3.59 -4.99 -4.71
N ARG A 8 -3.05 -6.18 -5.02
CA ARG A 8 -3.88 -7.34 -5.39
C ARG A 8 -4.87 -7.72 -4.28
N ASN A 9 -4.46 -7.66 -3.02
CA ASN A 9 -5.33 -8.01 -1.90
C ASN A 9 -6.47 -7.00 -1.71
N GLU A 10 -6.20 -5.71 -1.88
CA GLU A 10 -7.26 -4.68 -1.84
C GLU A 10 -8.28 -4.85 -2.98
N MET A 11 -7.87 -5.50 -4.07
CA MET A 11 -8.77 -5.84 -5.18
C MET A 11 -9.54 -7.15 -4.98
N GLU A 12 -9.30 -7.92 -3.91
CA GLU A 12 -9.80 -9.30 -3.82
C GLU A 12 -11.34 -9.37 -3.77
N ASP A 13 -11.98 -8.56 -2.94
CA ASP A 13 -13.45 -8.53 -2.85
C ASP A 13 -14.09 -8.14 -4.19
N PHE A 14 -13.45 -7.21 -4.91
CA PHE A 14 -13.89 -6.83 -6.25
C PHE A 14 -13.67 -7.97 -7.25
N HIS A 15 -12.50 -8.60 -7.22
CA HIS A 15 -12.16 -9.75 -8.04
C HIS A 15 -13.19 -10.86 -7.85
N CYS A 16 -13.41 -11.34 -6.63
CA CYS A 16 -14.34 -12.44 -6.36
C CYS A 16 -15.77 -12.16 -6.86
N LYS A 17 -16.16 -10.89 -6.97
CA LYS A 17 -17.49 -10.49 -7.40
C LYS A 17 -17.60 -10.24 -8.91
N TYR A 18 -16.54 -9.78 -9.57
CA TYR A 18 -16.62 -9.21 -10.92
C TYR A 18 -15.62 -9.77 -11.93
N LEU A 19 -14.56 -10.46 -11.48
CA LEU A 19 -13.52 -10.99 -12.34
C LEU A 19 -13.38 -12.50 -12.10
N SER A 20 -13.07 -13.24 -13.16
CA SER A 20 -12.69 -14.65 -13.03
C SER A 20 -11.21 -14.82 -12.71
N ASP A 21 -10.84 -15.99 -12.17
CA ASP A 21 -9.43 -16.32 -11.92
C ASP A 21 -8.57 -16.23 -13.18
N ALA A 22 -9.11 -16.60 -14.35
CA ALA A 22 -8.42 -16.49 -15.64
C ALA A 22 -8.14 -15.03 -16.01
N GLN A 23 -9.11 -14.12 -15.80
CA GLN A 23 -8.90 -12.69 -16.00
C GLN A 23 -7.87 -12.13 -15.02
N MET A 24 -7.90 -12.58 -13.76
CA MET A 24 -6.89 -12.18 -12.79
C MET A 24 -5.49 -12.72 -13.13
N GLN A 25 -5.38 -13.89 -13.75
CA GLN A 25 -4.11 -14.41 -14.23
C GLN A 25 -3.46 -13.48 -15.26
N GLU A 26 -4.26 -12.80 -16.09
CA GLU A 26 -3.79 -11.80 -17.06
C GLU A 26 -3.54 -10.43 -16.40
N LEU A 27 -4.44 -9.98 -15.52
CA LEU A 27 -4.35 -8.66 -14.88
C LEU A 27 -3.20 -8.55 -13.87
N ASN A 28 -2.92 -9.62 -13.11
CA ASN A 28 -1.89 -9.60 -12.07
C ASN A 28 -0.49 -9.24 -12.60
N PRO A 29 0.01 -9.83 -13.71
CA PRO A 29 1.24 -9.38 -14.37
C PRO A 29 1.21 -7.91 -14.76
N MET A 30 0.11 -7.41 -15.33
CA MET A 30 0.00 -6.01 -15.76
C MET A 30 0.16 -5.05 -14.57
N ILE A 31 -0.54 -5.32 -13.47
CA ILE A 31 -0.44 -4.55 -12.22
C ILE A 31 0.99 -4.60 -11.67
N ARG A 32 1.60 -5.80 -11.59
CA ARG A 32 2.98 -5.97 -11.10
C ARG A 32 3.99 -5.19 -11.93
N ASN A 33 3.88 -5.27 -13.25
CA ASN A 33 4.79 -4.58 -14.16
C ASN A 33 4.60 -3.07 -14.08
N ALA A 34 3.35 -2.58 -14.03
CA ALA A 34 3.07 -1.16 -13.87
C ALA A 34 3.67 -0.59 -12.57
N ILE A 35 3.51 -1.30 -11.44
CA ILE A 35 4.09 -0.90 -10.15
C ILE A 35 5.62 -0.91 -10.21
N ALA A 36 6.23 -1.95 -10.81
CA ALA A 36 7.68 -2.03 -10.95
C ALA A 36 8.23 -0.87 -11.79
N THR A 37 7.60 -0.57 -12.92
CA THR A 37 7.96 0.55 -13.81
C THR A 37 7.80 1.89 -13.09
N ALA A 38 6.68 2.11 -12.40
CA ALA A 38 6.44 3.36 -11.67
C ALA A 38 7.50 3.59 -10.58
N LEU A 39 7.85 2.55 -9.80
CA LEU A 39 8.89 2.64 -8.77
C LEU A 39 10.27 2.90 -9.38
N TYR A 40 10.59 2.23 -10.49
CA TYR A 40 11.84 2.46 -11.21
C TYR A 40 11.92 3.90 -11.71
N ALA A 41 10.91 4.38 -12.43
CA ALA A 41 10.90 5.71 -13.01
C ALA A 41 10.91 6.80 -11.92
N ALA A 42 10.13 6.63 -10.84
CA ALA A 42 10.14 7.57 -9.72
C ALA A 42 11.51 7.64 -9.02
N ARG A 43 12.19 6.49 -8.84
CA ARG A 43 13.53 6.46 -8.25
C ARG A 43 14.58 7.16 -9.11
N ASN A 44 14.47 7.06 -10.44
CA ASN A 44 15.42 7.64 -11.38
C ASN A 44 14.94 8.97 -11.98
N TYR A 45 13.92 9.60 -11.38
CA TYR A 45 13.24 10.76 -11.94
C TYR A 45 14.19 11.93 -12.29
N SER A 46 15.21 12.15 -11.46
CA SER A 46 16.21 13.20 -11.68
C SER A 46 17.47 12.74 -12.42
N GLU A 47 17.60 11.45 -12.70
CA GLU A 47 18.82 10.82 -13.22
C GLU A 47 18.67 10.36 -14.69
N ASP A 48 17.44 10.13 -15.16
CA ASP A 48 17.13 9.60 -16.48
C ASP A 48 15.99 10.36 -17.15
N GLU A 49 16.23 10.86 -18.37
CA GLU A 49 15.26 11.66 -19.14
C GLU A 49 13.99 10.87 -19.45
N ALA A 50 14.12 9.57 -19.76
CA ALA A 50 12.95 8.72 -20.03
C ALA A 50 12.07 8.57 -18.78
N SER A 51 12.68 8.40 -17.61
CA SER A 51 11.99 8.35 -16.32
C SER A 51 11.32 9.68 -15.98
N TYR A 52 11.98 10.81 -16.23
CA TYR A 52 11.40 12.15 -16.06
C TYR A 52 10.15 12.33 -16.93
N GLU A 53 10.25 12.09 -18.24
CA GLU A 53 9.12 12.26 -19.17
C GLU A 53 7.98 11.30 -18.84
N TRP A 54 8.30 10.04 -18.53
CA TRP A 54 7.28 9.04 -18.21
C TRP A 54 6.51 9.42 -16.93
N VAL A 55 7.18 9.81 -15.85
CA VAL A 55 6.52 10.22 -14.60
C VAL A 55 5.66 11.45 -14.81
N ASN A 56 6.17 12.48 -15.49
CA ASN A 56 5.41 13.70 -15.75
C ASN A 56 4.19 13.44 -16.63
N PHE A 57 4.28 12.51 -17.59
CA PHE A 57 3.12 12.07 -18.36
C PHE A 57 2.08 11.38 -17.47
N GLN A 58 2.49 10.41 -16.62
CA GLN A 58 1.56 9.73 -15.71
C GLN A 58 0.87 10.68 -14.74
N LEU A 59 1.58 11.68 -14.20
CA LEU A 59 1.00 12.68 -13.30
C LEU A 59 -0.13 13.49 -13.97
N ARG A 60 -0.03 13.74 -15.28
CA ARG A 60 -1.08 14.43 -16.06
C ARG A 60 -2.31 13.56 -16.32
N LEU A 61 -2.18 12.24 -16.17
CA LEU A 61 -3.28 11.29 -16.36
C LEU A 61 -4.10 11.07 -15.09
N ILE A 62 -3.66 11.59 -13.93
CA ILE A 62 -4.41 11.48 -12.68
C ILE A 62 -5.71 12.29 -12.82
N PRO A 63 -6.89 11.64 -12.76
CA PRO A 63 -8.15 12.35 -12.89
C PRO A 63 -8.43 13.25 -11.68
N GLU A 64 -9.00 14.44 -11.91
CA GLU A 64 -9.32 15.39 -10.83
C GLU A 64 -10.32 14.86 -9.79
N TYR A 65 -11.12 13.86 -10.14
CA TYR A 65 -12.09 13.25 -9.24
C TYR A 65 -11.50 12.18 -8.31
N TRP A 66 -10.20 11.85 -8.44
CA TRP A 66 -9.56 10.92 -7.53
C TRP A 66 -9.40 11.55 -6.15
N GLU A 67 -9.91 10.86 -5.14
CA GLU A 67 -9.71 11.22 -3.74
C GLU A 67 -8.27 10.88 -3.32
N GLU A 68 -7.76 11.58 -2.30
CA GLU A 68 -6.47 11.26 -1.69
C GLU A 68 -6.51 9.84 -1.09
N PRO A 69 -5.45 9.02 -1.30
CA PRO A 69 -5.46 7.65 -0.83
C PRO A 69 -5.39 7.58 0.71
N GLU A 70 -6.24 6.76 1.30
CA GLU A 70 -6.20 6.46 2.74
C GLU A 70 -5.44 5.16 3.04
N LEU A 71 -4.93 5.05 4.27
CA LEU A 71 -4.43 3.77 4.77
C LEU A 71 -5.59 2.77 4.92
N THR A 72 -5.34 1.53 4.51
CA THR A 72 -6.34 0.46 4.57
C THR A 72 -6.85 0.24 5.99
N GLU A 73 -8.13 -0.07 6.12
CA GLU A 73 -8.78 -0.16 7.42
C GLU A 73 -8.14 -1.24 8.32
N ASP A 74 -7.72 -2.35 7.72
CA ASP A 74 -7.04 -3.43 8.44
C ASP A 74 -5.69 -2.97 9.00
N PHE A 75 -4.94 -2.18 8.24
CA PHE A 75 -3.70 -1.59 8.74
C PHE A 75 -3.97 -0.60 9.88
N ARG A 76 -4.99 0.26 9.75
CA ARG A 76 -5.39 1.20 10.82
C ARG A 76 -5.77 0.47 12.10
N LYS A 77 -6.57 -0.60 12.02
CA LYS A 77 -6.95 -1.46 13.15
C LYS A 77 -5.73 -2.12 13.79
N LEU A 78 -4.80 -2.64 12.99
CA LEU A 78 -3.57 -3.27 13.47
C LEU A 78 -2.72 -2.27 14.27
N VAL A 79 -2.50 -1.06 13.75
CA VAL A 79 -1.75 0.00 14.43
C VAL A 79 -2.42 0.37 15.75
N LYS A 80 -3.75 0.53 15.77
CA LYS A 80 -4.51 0.84 17.00
C LYS A 80 -4.36 -0.26 18.05
N SER A 81 -4.45 -1.52 17.63
CA SER A 81 -4.29 -2.69 18.49
C SER A 81 -2.88 -2.79 19.09
N LEU A 82 -1.85 -2.61 18.28
CA LEU A 82 -0.45 -2.63 18.72
C LEU A 82 -0.15 -1.50 19.71
N ARG A 83 -0.59 -0.28 19.41
CA ARG A 83 -0.42 0.87 20.32
C ARG A 83 -1.12 0.64 21.65
N ARG A 84 -2.31 0.03 21.65
CA ARG A 84 -3.02 -0.33 22.89
C ARG A 84 -2.23 -1.33 23.73
N ARG A 85 -1.78 -2.43 23.12
CA ARG A 85 -0.97 -3.46 23.80
C ARG A 85 0.30 -2.88 24.40
N HIS A 86 0.99 -2.00 23.66
CA HIS A 86 2.20 -1.35 24.16
C HIS A 86 1.94 -0.48 25.39
N ARG A 87 0.86 0.33 25.40
CA ARG A 87 0.47 1.14 26.57
C ARG A 87 0.11 0.27 27.78
N GLU A 88 -0.60 -0.84 27.56
CA GLU A 88 -0.95 -1.79 28.63
C GLU A 88 0.31 -2.44 29.23
N ALA A 89 1.30 -2.80 28.40
CA ALA A 89 2.57 -3.35 28.85
C ALA A 89 3.38 -2.35 29.69
N LEU A 90 3.48 -1.09 29.26
CA LEU A 90 4.16 -0.03 30.02
C LEU A 90 3.50 0.24 31.38
N ARG A 91 2.17 0.19 31.45
CA ARG A 91 1.44 0.34 32.73
C ARG A 91 1.76 -0.81 33.69
N LYS A 92 1.83 -2.04 33.20
CA LYS A 92 2.18 -3.21 34.02
C LYS A 92 3.62 -3.14 34.53
N SER A 93 4.58 -2.72 33.71
CA SER A 93 5.98 -2.58 34.13
C SER A 93 6.22 -1.43 35.10
N SER A 94 5.38 -0.39 35.06
CA SER A 94 5.45 0.76 35.98
C SER A 94 4.77 0.50 37.33
N GLY A 95 3.84 -0.46 37.38
CA GLY A 95 3.11 -0.85 38.60
C GLY A 95 3.87 -1.83 39.51
N THR A 96 4.93 -2.47 39.02
CA THR A 96 5.74 -3.45 39.80
C THR A 96 6.91 -2.81 40.56
N ALA A 97 7.09 -1.49 40.51
CA ALA A 97 8.19 -0.77 41.18
C ALA A 97 7.82 -0.21 42.56
N GLY A 98 6.69 -0.62 43.14
CA GLY A 98 6.16 -0.04 44.36
C GLY A 98 5.34 -1.01 45.19
N GLU A 99 5.94 -2.12 45.63
CA GLU A 99 5.56 -2.73 46.91
C GLU A 99 6.85 -2.99 47.72
N PRO A 100 6.90 -2.56 49.00
CA PRO A 100 8.08 -2.63 49.87
C PRO A 100 8.42 -4.04 50.35
#